data_AF-A0A2V9TF15-F1
#
_entry.id   AF-A0A2V9TF15-F1
#
_cell.length_a   1.000
_cell.length_b   1.000
_cell.length_c   1.000
_cell.angle_alpha   90.00
_cell.angle_beta   90.00
_cell.angle_gamma   90.00
#
_symmetry.space_group_name_H-M   'P 1'
#
loop_
_entity.id
_entity.type
_entity.pdbx_description
1 polymer ?
#
loop_
_entity_poly.entity_id
_entity_poly.type
_entity_poly.pdbx_seq_one_letter_code
_entity_poly.pdbx_strand_id
1 'polypeptide(L)' 'GELRALNLRPEDLERRGRHPALGAVTLSELLATWAAHDLTHLHQISRVMAHQYREAVGPWSAYLGVLQCAGHSSP' A
#
# COMPACT_ATOMS: atom_id res chain seq x y z
N GLY A 1 -8.88 17.74 8.35
CA GLY A 1 -8.98 16.74 7.27
C GLY A 1 -10.36 16.16 7.30
N GLU A 2 -11.02 16.07 6.15
CA GLU A 2 -12.44 15.67 6.01
C GLU A 2 -12.76 14.35 6.73
N LEU A 3 -11.84 13.37 6.74
CA LEU A 3 -12.01 12.12 7.47
C LEU A 3 -12.18 12.29 8.99
N ARG A 4 -11.45 13.23 9.61
CA ARG A 4 -11.58 13.51 11.06
C ARG A 4 -12.90 14.21 11.38
N ALA A 5 -13.48 14.93 10.43
CA ALA A 5 -14.76 15.61 10.61
C ALA A 5 -15.96 14.63 10.65
N LEU A 6 -15.77 13.39 10.16
CA LEU A 6 -16.80 12.35 10.20
C LEU A 6 -17.05 11.78 11.61
N ASN A 7 -16.19 12.07 12.59
CA ASN A 7 -16.32 11.66 13.99
C ASN A 7 -16.69 10.17 14.16
N LEU A 8 -15.98 9.30 13.44
CA LEU A 8 -16.24 7.86 13.41
C LEU A 8 -16.00 7.21 14.77
N ARG A 9 -16.94 6.38 15.19
CA ARG A 9 -16.84 5.55 16.41
C ARG A 9 -16.47 4.11 16.04
N PRO A 10 -16.03 3.28 17.00
CA PRO A 10 -15.71 1.88 16.73
C PRO A 10 -16.85 1.11 16.04
N GLU A 11 -18.10 1.38 16.42
CA GLU A 11 -19.28 0.76 15.79
C GLU A 11 -19.47 1.16 14.32
N ASP A 12 -19.03 2.36 13.93
CA ASP A 12 -19.11 2.82 12.54
C ASP A 12 -18.13 2.06 11.64
N LEU A 13 -17.00 1.60 12.19
CA LEU A 13 -15.99 0.85 11.46
C LEU A 13 -16.47 -0.56 11.06
N GLU A 14 -17.43 -1.12 11.80
CA GLU A 14 -18.05 -2.42 11.53
C GLU A 14 -19.14 -2.35 10.44
N ARG A 15 -19.52 -1.15 10.01
CA ARG A 15 -20.54 -0.97 8.96
C ARG A 15 -20.09 -1.62 7.68
N ARG A 16 -20.98 -2.44 7.09
CA ARG A 16 -20.68 -3.19 5.86
C ARG A 16 -21.17 -2.45 4.62
N GLY A 17 -20.31 -2.39 3.61
CA GLY A 17 -20.64 -2.05 2.22
C GLY A 17 -20.55 -3.28 1.31
N ARG A 18 -21.00 -3.15 0.06
CA ARG A 18 -20.88 -4.22 -0.95
C ARG A 18 -19.91 -3.79 -2.04
N HIS A 19 -18.74 -4.43 -2.09
CA HIS A 19 -17.80 -4.32 -3.19
C HIS A 19 -18.24 -5.23 -4.36
N PRO A 20 -18.19 -4.77 -5.63
CA PRO A 20 -18.69 -5.54 -6.77
C PRO A 20 -18.07 -6.94 -6.92
N ALA A 21 -16.79 -7.09 -6.61
CA ALA A 21 -16.06 -8.36 -6.73
C ALA A 21 -15.74 -9.06 -5.41
N LEU A 22 -15.68 -8.32 -4.29
CA LEU A 22 -15.26 -8.87 -2.99
C LEU A 22 -16.44 -9.21 -2.09
N GLY A 23 -17.66 -8.81 -2.46
CA GLY A 23 -18.84 -9.02 -1.63
C GLY A 23 -18.91 -8.02 -0.48
N ALA A 24 -19.28 -8.49 0.72
CA ALA A 24 -19.41 -7.61 1.88
C ALA A 24 -18.03 -7.28 2.47
N VAL A 25 -17.77 -5.99 2.68
CA VAL A 25 -16.54 -5.46 3.31
C VAL A 25 -16.90 -4.43 4.37
N THR A 26 -16.07 -4.25 5.38
CA THR A 26 -16.28 -3.25 6.45
C THR A 26 -15.68 -1.89 6.10
N LEU A 27 -16.10 -0.85 6.82
CA LEU A 27 -15.48 0.47 6.71
C LEU A 27 -14.02 0.45 7.20
N SER A 28 -13.68 -0.35 8.23
CA SER A 28 -12.29 -0.54 8.66
C SER A 28 -11.40 -1.13 7.56
N GLU A 29 -11.88 -2.15 6.85
CA GLU A 29 -11.16 -2.76 5.73
C GLU A 29 -10.92 -1.76 4.60
N LEU A 30 -11.93 -0.94 4.25
CA LEU A 30 -11.81 0.09 3.23
C LEU A 30 -10.76 1.16 3.61
N LEU A 31 -10.81 1.67 4.83
CA LEU A 31 -9.87 2.68 5.31
C LEU A 31 -8.43 2.14 5.41
N ALA A 32 -8.27 0.90 5.87
CA ALA A 32 -6.97 0.23 5.90
C ALA A 32 -6.41 0.04 4.48
N THR A 33 -7.27 -0.31 3.53
CA THR A 33 -6.90 -0.42 2.11
C THR A 33 -6.40 0.91 1.57
N TRP A 34 -7.02 2.03 1.95
CA TRP A 34 -6.56 3.35 1.52
C TRP A 34 -5.16 3.68 2.04
N ALA A 35 -4.87 3.40 3.31
CA ALA A 35 -3.52 3.58 3.85
C ALA A 35 -2.49 2.66 3.16
N ALA A 36 -2.84 1.38 2.94
CA ALA A 36 -1.98 0.42 2.26
C ALA A 36 -1.75 0.77 0.77
N HIS A 37 -2.74 1.36 0.12
CA HIS A 37 -2.64 1.88 -1.25
C HIS A 37 -1.59 2.99 -1.35
N ASP A 38 -1.61 3.96 -0.43
CA ASP A 38 -0.61 5.03 -0.40
C ASP A 38 0.79 4.48 -0.14
N LEU A 39 0.93 3.51 0.76
CA LEU A 39 2.20 2.81 0.99
C LEU A 39 2.69 2.05 -0.25
N THR A 40 1.77 1.49 -1.04
CA THR A 40 2.08 0.82 -2.30
C THR A 40 2.65 1.83 -3.31
N HIS A 41 2.11 3.04 -3.37
CA HIS A 41 2.67 4.11 -4.20
C HIS A 41 4.04 4.59 -3.71
N LEU A 42 4.25 4.76 -2.41
CA LEU A 42 5.57 5.09 -1.87
C LEU A 42 6.60 4.00 -2.19
N HIS A 43 6.21 2.73 -2.13
CA HIS A 43 7.05 1.62 -2.54
C HIS A 43 7.40 1.68 -4.04
N GLN A 44 6.43 1.95 -4.90
CA GLN A 44 6.64 2.12 -6.34
C GLN A 44 7.64 3.25 -6.64
N ILE A 45 7.44 4.43 -6.03
CA ILE A 45 8.33 5.59 -6.19
C ILE A 45 9.75 5.26 -5.70
N SER A 46 9.87 4.68 -4.51
CA SER A 46 11.16 4.33 -3.93
C SER A 46 11.95 3.38 -4.81
N ARG A 47 11.27 2.41 -5.44
CA ARG A 47 11.89 1.49 -6.41
C ARG A 47 12.37 2.21 -7.67
N VAL A 48 11.56 3.09 -8.24
CA VAL A 48 11.94 3.88 -9.42
C VAL A 48 13.18 4.73 -9.12
N MET A 49 13.21 5.39 -7.96
CA MET A 49 14.35 6.18 -7.52
C MET A 49 15.60 5.31 -7.32
N ALA A 50 15.49 4.18 -6.61
CA ALA A 50 16.61 3.28 -6.37
C ALA A 50 17.18 2.69 -7.67
N HIS A 51 16.32 2.40 -8.65
CA HIS A 51 16.73 1.83 -9.94
C HIS A 51 17.68 2.74 -10.73
N GLN A 52 17.65 4.06 -10.51
CA GLN A 52 18.61 5.01 -11.10
C GLN A 52 20.04 4.77 -10.61
N TYR A 53 20.22 4.20 -9.42
CA TYR A 53 21.52 3.94 -8.81
C TYR A 53 22.04 2.52 -9.03
N ARG A 54 21.30 1.66 -9.74
CA ARG A 54 21.60 0.21 -9.84
C ARG A 54 23.03 -0.10 -10.28
N GLU A 55 23.60 0.67 -11.21
CA GLU A 55 24.98 0.50 -11.68
C GLU A 55 25.98 1.14 -10.70
N ALA A 56 25.60 2.31 -10.14
CA ALA A 56 26.46 3.07 -9.22
C ALA A 56 26.72 2.33 -7.91
N VAL A 57 25.79 1.48 -7.46
CA VAL A 57 25.95 0.66 -6.25
C VAL A 57 26.77 -0.62 -6.48
N GLY A 58 27.16 -0.93 -7.73
CA GLY A 58 28.01 -2.08 -8.05
C GLY A 58 27.59 -3.40 -7.36
N PRO A 59 28.52 -4.13 -6.72
CA PRO A 59 28.24 -5.45 -6.13
C PRO A 59 27.33 -5.40 -4.90
N TRP A 60 27.15 -4.23 -4.27
CA TRP A 60 26.25 -4.10 -3.12
C TRP A 60 24.77 -4.30 -3.51
N SER A 61 24.44 -4.23 -4.80
CA SER A 61 23.09 -4.57 -5.31
C SER A 61 22.58 -5.94 -4.85
N ALA A 62 23.48 -6.91 -4.63
CA ALA A 62 23.15 -8.24 -4.11
C ALA A 62 22.57 -8.24 -2.68
N TYR A 63 22.69 -7.12 -1.95
CA TYR A 63 22.18 -6.96 -0.59
C TYR A 63 21.06 -5.91 -0.48
N LEU A 64 20.74 -5.20 -1.57
CA LEU A 64 19.74 -4.14 -1.58
C LEU A 64 18.40 -4.70 -2.09
N GLY A 65 17.53 -5.09 -1.15
CA GLY A 65 16.21 -5.67 -1.47
C GLY A 65 15.34 -4.78 -2.38
N VAL A 66 15.48 -3.46 -2.31
CA VAL A 66 14.77 -2.51 -3.21
C VAL A 66 15.13 -2.68 -4.69
N LEU A 67 16.30 -3.26 -5.00
CA LEU A 67 16.75 -3.58 -6.36
C LEU A 67 16.40 -5.02 -6.79
N GLN A 68 15.95 -5.87 -5.86
CA GLN A 68 15.65 -7.28 -6.08
C GLN A 68 14.15 -7.46 -6.33
N CYS A 69 13.71 -7.19 -7.54
CA CYS A 69 12.29 -7.23 -7.86
C CYS A 69 11.87 -8.58 -8.43
N ALA A 70 11.51 -9.52 -7.56
CA ALA A 70 10.36 -10.38 -7.83
C ALA A 70 9.14 -9.61 -7.33
N GLY A 71 8.24 -9.18 -8.21
CA GLY A 71 7.10 -8.34 -7.81
C GLY A 71 6.20 -9.07 -6.82
N HIS A 72 6.19 -8.63 -5.55
CA HIS A 72 5.24 -9.13 -4.56
C HIS A 72 3.94 -8.33 -4.70
N SER A 73 3.23 -8.63 -5.79
CA SER A 73 1.85 -8.25 -6.03
C SER A 73 1.22 -9.34 -6.90
N SER A 74 1.36 -10.59 -6.47
CA SER A 74 0.51 -11.71 -6.89
C SER A 74 -0.09 -12.31 -5.61
N PRO A 75 -1.32 -12.84 -5.70
CA PRO A 75 -2.22 -13.01 -4.56
C PRO A 75 -1.69 -13.93 -3.47
#